data_AF-A0A934TF47-F1
#
_entry.id   AF-A0A934TF47-F1
#
_cell.length_a   1.000
_cell.length_b   1.000
_cell.length_c   1.000
_cell.angle_alpha   90.00
_cell.angle_beta   90.00
_cell.angle_gamma   90.00
#
_symmetry.space_group_name_H-M   'P 1'
#
loop_
_entity.id
_entity.type
_entity.pdbx_description
1 polymer ?
#
loop_
_entity_poly.entity_id
_entity_poly.type
_entity_poly.pdbx_seq_one_letter_code
_entity_poly.pdbx_strand_id
1 'polypeptide(L)' 'MKENKNKPGRGYAATACRAIGVSRTVYETAKKKHRMGESLTVNELAVLVKYNELIEDAKLKLESLKN' A
#
# COMPACT_ATOMS: atom_id res chain seq x y z
N MET A 1 -0.65 -8.90 -24.69
CA MET A 1 0.17 -8.08 -23.76
C MET A 1 0.41 -8.88 -22.48
N LYS A 2 1.63 -9.40 -22.26
CA LYS A 2 1.96 -10.11 -21.00
C LYS A 2 2.29 -9.06 -19.94
N GLU A 3 1.34 -8.81 -19.04
CA GLU A 3 1.51 -7.87 -17.93
C GLU A 3 2.56 -8.41 -16.95
N ASN A 4 3.71 -7.75 -16.87
CA ASN A 4 4.83 -8.10 -16.00
C ASN A 4 4.39 -8.04 -14.52
N LYS A 5 4.15 -9.19 -13.88
CA LYS A 5 3.49 -9.30 -12.56
C LYS A 5 4.38 -8.96 -11.35
N ASN A 6 5.66 -8.67 -11.52
CA ASN A 6 6.60 -8.40 -10.42
C ASN A 6 6.99 -6.92 -10.31
N LYS A 7 6.01 -6.02 -10.19
CA LYS A 7 6.31 -4.69 -9.65
C LYS A 7 6.41 -4.79 -8.12
N PRO A 8 7.56 -4.44 -7.50
CA PRO A 8 7.63 -4.30 -6.05
C PRO A 8 6.52 -3.33 -5.60
N GLY A 9 5.64 -3.78 -4.70
CA GLY A 9 4.44 -3.03 -4.30
C GLY A 9 3.11 -3.77 -4.51
N ARG A 10 3.01 -4.73 -5.44
CA ARG A 10 1.73 -5.43 -5.72
C ARG A 10 1.26 -6.31 -4.55
N GLY A 11 2.20 -6.86 -3.78
CA GLY A 11 1.95 -7.63 -2.56
C GLY A 11 1.53 -6.75 -1.37
N TYR A 12 2.26 -5.66 -1.11
CA TYR A 12 2.00 -4.79 0.04
C TYR A 12 0.60 -4.17 0.04
N ALA A 13 0.09 -3.76 -1.13
CA ALA A 13 -1.27 -3.24 -1.23
C ALA A 13 -2.32 -4.29 -0.84
N ALA A 14 -2.16 -5.53 -1.30
CA ALA A 14 -3.08 -6.62 -0.95
C ALA A 14 -2.99 -6.99 0.54
N THR A 15 -1.77 -7.01 1.10
CA THR A 15 -1.53 -7.27 2.52
C THR A 15 -2.12 -6.17 3.40
N ALA A 16 -1.94 -4.89 3.04
CA ALA A 16 -2.54 -3.76 3.75
C ALA A 16 -4.07 -3.83 3.72
N CYS A 17 -4.67 -4.10 2.56
CA CYS A 17 -6.12 -4.26 2.44
C CYS A 17 -6.65 -5.38 3.34
N ARG A 18 -5.97 -6.54 3.38
CA ARG A 18 -6.35 -7.66 4.25
C ARG A 18 -6.21 -7.32 5.73
N ALA A 19 -5.15 -6.63 6.12
CA ALA A 19 -4.90 -6.26 7.52
C ALA A 19 -5.97 -5.30 8.06
N ILE A 20 -6.47 -4.38 7.21
CA ILE A 20 -7.51 -3.41 7.59
C ILE A 20 -8.92 -3.98 7.38
N GLY A 21 -9.08 -5.07 6.64
CA GLY A 21 -10.39 -5.66 6.34
C GLY A 21 -11.16 -4.92 5.24
N VAL A 22 -10.45 -4.29 4.30
CA VAL A 22 -11.03 -3.49 3.21
C VAL A 22 -10.75 -4.11 1.85
N SER A 23 -11.59 -3.79 0.86
CA SER A 23 -11.36 -4.21 -0.52
C SER A 23 -10.23 -3.42 -1.18
N ARG A 24 -9.59 -4.03 -2.19
CA ARG A 24 -8.55 -3.36 -2.99
C ARG A 24 -9.02 -2.04 -3.63
N THR A 25 -10.30 -1.94 -3.95
CA THR A 25 -10.91 -0.71 -4.46
C THR A 25 -10.73 0.46 -3.50
N VAL A 26 -10.82 0.22 -2.19
CA VAL A 26 -10.63 1.26 -1.16
C VAL A 26 -9.22 1.83 -1.23
N TYR A 27 -8.20 0.99 -1.40
CA TYR A 27 -6.82 1.44 -1.57
C TYR A 27 -6.61 2.25 -2.88
N GLU A 28 -7.16 1.79 -4.00
CA GLU A 28 -7.04 2.53 -5.27
C GLU A 28 -7.77 3.88 -5.23
N THR A 29 -8.96 3.92 -4.61
CA THR A 29 -9.71 5.16 -4.36
C THR A 29 -8.93 6.10 -3.44
N ALA A 30 -8.38 5.59 -2.34
CA ALA A 30 -7.56 6.35 -1.41
C ALA A 30 -6.36 6.99 -2.14
N LYS A 31 -5.66 6.22 -2.98
CA LYS A 31 -4.56 6.71 -3.82
C LYS A 31 -4.97 7.77 -4.83
N LYS A 32 -6.20 7.70 -5.35
CA LYS A 32 -6.72 8.69 -6.29
C LYS A 32 -7.05 9.98 -5.57
N LYS A 33 -7.83 9.90 -4.49
CA LYS A 33 -8.20 11.04 -3.64
C LYS A 33 -6.99 11.78 -3.07
N HIS A 34 -6.00 11.02 -2.56
CA HIS A 34 -4.77 11.61 -2.05
C HIS A 34 -4.02 12.42 -3.12
N ARG A 35 -3.98 11.95 -4.37
CA ARG A 35 -3.38 12.68 -5.50
C ARG A 35 -4.17 13.91 -5.93
N MET A 36 -5.48 13.88 -5.73
CA MET A 36 -6.38 14.99 -6.05
C MET A 36 -6.50 16.01 -4.90
N GLY A 37 -5.85 15.77 -3.75
CA GLY A 37 -5.99 16.61 -2.56
C GLY A 37 -7.35 16.50 -1.88
N GLU A 38 -8.11 15.43 -2.18
CA GLU A 38 -9.43 15.19 -1.60
C GLU A 38 -9.33 14.57 -0.20
N SER A 39 -10.38 14.78 0.60
CA SER A 39 -10.48 14.20 1.93
C SER A 39 -10.60 12.67 1.87
N LEU A 40 -9.86 11.99 2.74
CA LEU A 40 -9.86 10.54 2.87
C LEU A 40 -10.81 10.12 4.00
N THR A 41 -11.56 9.05 3.79
CA THR A 41 -12.28 8.37 4.87
C THR A 41 -11.30 7.63 5.79
N VAL A 42 -11.76 7.27 6.99
CA VAL A 42 -10.96 6.54 7.99
C VAL A 42 -10.35 5.26 7.39
N ASN A 43 -11.14 4.50 6.64
CA ASN A 43 -10.68 3.26 5.99
C ASN A 43 -9.65 3.50 4.87
N GLU A 44 -9.84 4.58 4.09
CA GLU A 44 -8.91 4.98 3.04
C GLU A 44 -7.58 5.46 3.63
N LEU A 45 -7.62 6.20 4.74
CA LEU A 45 -6.41 6.62 5.45
C LEU A 45 -5.70 5.42 6.08
N ALA A 46 -6.44 4.54 6.77
CA ALA A 46 -5.89 3.37 7.45
C ALA A 46 -5.16 2.43 6.49
N VAL A 47 -5.71 2.18 5.30
CA VAL A 47 -5.05 1.32 4.31
C VAL A 47 -3.79 1.96 3.72
N LEU A 48 -3.76 3.29 3.54
CA LEU A 48 -2.57 4.00 3.07
C LEU A 48 -1.46 4.02 4.13
N VAL A 49 -1.80 4.27 5.40
CA VAL A 49 -0.85 4.19 6.51
C VAL A 49 -0.27 2.78 6.59
N LYS A 50 -1.12 1.75 6.58
CA LYS A 50 -0.65 0.36 6.67
C LYS A 50 0.23 -0.03 5.50
N TYR A 51 -0.09 0.46 4.30
CA TYR A 51 0.73 0.25 3.11
C TYR A 51 2.13 0.88 3.25
N ASN A 52 2.23 2.09 3.80
CA ASN A 52 3.51 2.74 4.03
C ASN A 52 4.34 2.01 5.11
N GLU A 53 3.74 1.62 6.23
CA GLU A 53 4.42 0.83 7.27
C GLU A 53 5.07 -0.43 6.69
N LEU A 54 4.36 -1.14 5.81
CA LEU A 54 4.88 -2.35 5.17
C LEU A 54 6.07 -2.06 4.24
N ILE A 55 6.09 -0.90 3.59
CA ILE A 55 7.22 -0.48 2.76
C ILE A 55 8.42 -0.09 3.62
N GLU A 56 8.19 0.63 4.71
CA GLU A 56 9.25 1.06 5.62
C GLU A 56 9.90 -0.13 6.33
N ASP A 57 9.10 -1.07 6.85
CA ASP A 57 9.62 -2.32 7.42
C ASP A 57 10.44 -3.12 6.40
N ALA A 58 9.97 -3.21 5.15
CA ALA A 58 10.70 -3.89 4.10
C ALA A 58 12.02 -3.19 3.74
N LYS A 59 12.05 -1.84 3.75
CA LYS A 59 13.27 -1.06 3.53
C LYS A 59 14.27 -1.27 4.66
N LEU A 60 13.82 -1.18 5.91
CA LEU A 60 14.67 -1.39 7.09
C LEU A 60 15.31 -2.78 7.07
N LYS A 61 14.52 -3.83 6.78
CA LYS A 61 15.05 -5.20 6.64
C LYS A 61 16.07 -5.32 5.51
N LEU A 62 15.83 -4.64 4.39
CA LEU A 62 16.74 -4.65 3.26
C LEU A 62 18.06 -3.93 3.56
N GLU A 63 18.03 -2.85 4.34
CA GLU A 63 19.23 -2.17 4.83
C GLU A 63 20.00 -3.02 5.84
N SER A 64 19.31 -3.70 6.78
CA SER A 64 19.95 -4.63 7.71
C SER A 64 20.61 -5.83 7.03
N LEU A 65 20.12 -6.25 5.86
CA LEU A 65 20.72 -7.34 5.07
C LEU A 65 21.95 -6.92 4.26
N LYS A 66 22.18 -5.61 4.10
CA LYS A 66 23.35 -5.06 3.37
C LYS A 66 24.55 -4.79 4.28
N ASN A 67 24.40 -4.96 5.59
CA ASN A 67 25.41 -4.72 6.61
C ASN A 67 25.90 -6.03 7.24
#